data_AF-A0A1T5GQR8-F1
#
_entry.id   AF-A0A1T5GQR8-F1
#
_cell.length_a   1.000
_cell.length_b   1.000
_cell.length_c   1.000
_cell.angle_alpha   90.00
_cell.angle_beta   90.00
_cell.angle_gamma   90.00
#
_symmetry.space_group_name_H-M   'P 1'
#
loop_
_entity.id
_entity.type
_entity.pdbx_description
1 polymer ?
#
loop_
_entity_poly.entity_id
_entity_poly.type
_entity_poly.pdbx_seq_one_letter_code
_entity_poly.pdbx_strand_id
1 'polypeptide(L)'
;MKFYKIVAFVACLALLSSCDYQKYNHIEQKDLNTGNELVYGVSPDSLPRQMSLKYEAKPELETRVADIRAKLYSGTTSAVVKQ
;
A
#
# COMPACT_ATOMS: atom_id res chain seq x y z
N MET A 1 21.93 -23.69 37.60
CA MET A 1 22.42 -22.82 36.51
C MET A 1 22.85 -21.48 37.10
N LYS A 2 23.88 -20.81 36.57
CA LYS A 2 24.33 -19.51 37.09
C LYS A 2 23.24 -18.44 36.86
N PHE A 3 23.04 -17.53 37.82
CA PHE A 3 21.96 -16.54 37.85
C PHE A 3 21.81 -15.75 36.54
N TYR A 4 22.91 -15.32 35.93
CA TYR A 4 22.90 -14.59 34.66
C TYR A 4 22.27 -15.38 33.50
N LYS A 5 22.32 -16.72 33.53
CA LYS A 5 21.68 -17.56 32.51
C LYS A 5 20.16 -17.57 32.67
N ILE A 6 19.68 -17.49 33.91
CA ILE A 6 18.24 -17.41 34.21
C ILE A 6 17.71 -16.05 33.76
N VAL A 7 18.43 -14.97 34.08
CA VAL A 7 18.07 -13.61 33.64
C VAL A 7 18.06 -13.50 32.11
N ALA A 8 19.08 -14.02 31.43
CA ALA A 8 19.12 -14.02 29.96
C ALA A 8 17.97 -14.81 29.34
N PHE A 9 17.62 -15.97 29.92
CA PHE A 9 16.51 -16.79 29.44
C PHE A 9 15.15 -16.08 29.59
N VAL A 10 14.90 -15.46 30.74
CA VAL A 10 13.66 -14.70 30.99
C VAL A 10 13.56 -13.48 30.05
N ALA A 11 14.68 -12.78 29.83
CA ALA A 11 14.71 -11.65 28.88
C ALA A 11 14.39 -12.09 27.44
N CYS A 12 14.91 -13.24 26.99
CA CYS A 12 14.59 -13.79 25.68
C CYS A 12 13.09 -14.15 25.53
N LEU A 13 12.48 -14.75 26.56
CA LEU A 13 11.05 -15.07 26.54
C LEU A 13 10.17 -13.81 26.47
N ALA A 14 10.53 -12.76 27.18
CA ALA A 14 9.81 -11.49 27.14
C ALA A 14 9.87 -10.82 25.74
N LEU A 15 11.03 -10.84 25.08
CA LEU A 15 11.18 -10.29 23.73
C LEU A 15 10.36 -11.06 22.68
N LEU A 16 10.30 -12.39 22.78
CA LEU A 16 9.48 -13.22 21.88
C LEU A 16 7.97 -13.01 22.05
N SER A 17 7.52 -12.64 23.26
CA SER A 17 6.10 -12.31 23.52
C SER A 17 5.64 -11.00 22.87
N SER A 18 6.57 -10.14 22.46
CA SER A 18 6.24 -8.87 21.78
C SER A 18 5.75 -9.05 20.34
N CYS A 19 5.94 -10.23 19.74
CA CYS A 19 5.40 -10.54 18.41
C CYS A 19 3.86 -10.56 18.39
N ASP A 20 3.19 -10.73 19.53
CA ASP A 20 1.72 -10.64 19.62
C ASP A 20 1.21 -9.19 19.71
N TYR A 21 2.07 -8.18 19.90
CA TYR A 21 1.62 -6.77 19.91
C TYR A 21 1.03 -6.35 18.54
N GLN A 22 1.54 -6.92 17.44
CA GLN A 22 0.95 -6.72 16.12
C GLN A 22 -0.38 -7.46 15.92
N LYS A 23 -0.61 -8.56 16.65
CA LYS A 23 -1.82 -9.39 16.55
C LYS A 23 -3.10 -8.65 16.99
N TYR A 24 -2.97 -7.73 17.95
CA TYR A 24 -4.09 -6.95 18.49
C TYR A 24 -4.12 -5.49 18.02
N ASN A 25 -3.07 -5.04 17.31
CA ASN A 25 -3.02 -3.71 16.71
C ASN A 25 -3.40 -3.77 15.22
N HIS A 26 -4.49 -4.45 14.92
CA HIS A 26 -5.20 -4.32 13.66
C HIS A 26 -6.56 -3.73 14.00
N ILE A 27 -6.72 -2.43 13.76
CA ILE A 27 -8.07 -1.88 13.61
C ILE A 27 -8.61 -2.60 12.38
N GLU A 28 -9.56 -3.50 12.57
CA GLU A 28 -10.33 -4.09 11.49
C GLU A 28 -11.11 -2.95 10.82
N GLN A 29 -10.49 -2.29 9.84
CA GLN A 29 -11.22 -1.41 8.95
C GLN A 29 -12.12 -2.30 8.11
N LYS A 30 -13.42 -2.07 8.21
CA LYS A 30 -14.40 -2.72 7.35
C LYS A 30 -14.05 -2.42 5.90
N ASP A 31 -13.53 -3.41 5.19
CA ASP A 31 -13.32 -3.32 3.77
C ASP A 31 -14.67 -3.45 3.05
N LEU A 32 -15.16 -2.32 2.55
CA LEU A 32 -16.42 -2.23 1.81
C LEU A 32 -16.37 -2.96 0.46
N ASN A 33 -15.17 -3.27 -0.03
CA ASN A 33 -14.94 -3.98 -1.28
C ASN A 33 -14.58 -5.45 -1.06
N THR A 34 -14.68 -5.99 0.16
CA THR A 34 -14.34 -7.39 0.45
C THR A 34 -15.08 -8.32 -0.53
N GLY A 35 -14.33 -9.14 -1.28
CA GLY A 35 -14.89 -10.05 -2.29
C GLY A 35 -15.28 -9.39 -3.62
N ASN A 36 -15.06 -8.09 -3.79
CA ASN A 36 -15.26 -7.40 -5.05
C ASN A 36 -14.14 -7.72 -6.02
N GLU A 37 -14.43 -8.61 -6.95
CA GLU A 37 -13.48 -9.05 -7.95
C GLU A 37 -13.02 -7.93 -8.89
N LEU A 38 -13.77 -6.84 -9.05
CA LEU A 38 -13.35 -5.73 -9.92
C LEU A 38 -12.21 -4.90 -9.32
N VAL A 39 -12.06 -4.95 -7.99
CA VAL A 39 -11.07 -4.16 -7.23
C VAL A 39 -9.84 -5.01 -6.95
N TYR A 40 -10.03 -6.18 -6.36
CA TYR A 40 -8.96 -7.09 -5.97
C TYR A 40 -8.57 -8.03 -7.12
N GLY A 41 -7.28 -8.33 -7.22
CA GLY A 41 -6.76 -9.31 -8.17
C GLY A 41 -7.07 -10.75 -7.75
N VAL A 42 -6.04 -11.57 -7.56
CA VAL A 42 -6.17 -12.97 -7.14
C VAL A 42 -6.41 -13.15 -5.64
N SER A 43 -6.10 -12.13 -4.84
CA SER A 43 -6.34 -12.09 -3.38
C SER A 43 -6.51 -10.64 -2.90
N PRO A 44 -7.03 -10.40 -1.67
CA PRO A 44 -7.14 -9.06 -1.10
C PRO A 44 -5.81 -8.28 -1.07
N ASP A 45 -4.69 -9.00 -0.86
CA ASP A 45 -3.34 -8.41 -0.81
C ASP A 45 -2.65 -8.34 -2.17
N SER A 46 -3.33 -8.73 -3.25
CA SER A 46 -2.77 -8.71 -4.60
C SER A 46 -2.82 -7.31 -5.23
N LEU A 47 -2.02 -7.12 -6.30
CA LEU A 47 -2.09 -5.89 -7.09
C LEU A 47 -3.52 -5.63 -7.60
N PRO A 48 -3.92 -4.35 -7.78
CA PRO A 48 -5.25 -4.01 -8.28
C PRO A 48 -5.54 -4.71 -9.61
N ARG A 49 -6.76 -5.25 -9.79
CA ARG A 49 -7.13 -5.99 -11.02
C ARG A 49 -6.87 -5.17 -12.29
N GLN A 50 -7.06 -3.85 -12.24
CA GLN A 50 -6.83 -2.93 -13.36
C GLN A 50 -5.39 -2.99 -13.91
N MET A 51 -4.39 -3.29 -13.07
CA MET A 51 -2.99 -3.40 -13.48
C MET A 51 -2.71 -4.60 -14.39
N SER A 52 -3.61 -5.59 -14.41
CA SER A 52 -3.53 -6.73 -15.33
C SER A 52 -3.97 -6.36 -16.76
N LEU A 53 -4.73 -5.27 -16.94
CA LEU A 53 -5.23 -4.85 -18.24
C LEU A 53 -4.07 -4.29 -19.08
N LYS A 54 -3.90 -4.83 -20.29
CA LYS A 54 -2.95 -4.33 -21.29
C LYS A 54 -3.74 -3.60 -22.36
N TYR A 55 -3.36 -2.36 -22.61
CA TYR A 55 -3.94 -1.54 -23.67
C TYR A 55 -2.93 -1.40 -24.79
N GLU A 56 -3.42 -1.44 -26.03
CA GLU A 56 -2.61 -1.12 -27.19
C GLU A 56 -2.15 0.34 -27.13
N ALA A 57 -0.91 0.58 -27.57
CA ALA A 57 -0.37 1.93 -27.62
C ALA A 57 -1.16 2.76 -28.64
N LYS A 58 -1.69 3.90 -28.18
CA LYS A 58 -2.45 4.85 -28.98
C LYS A 58 -1.71 6.19 -29.02
N PRO A 59 -0.74 6.35 -29.92
CA PRO A 59 0.13 7.54 -29.95
C PRO A 59 -0.65 8.85 -30.12
N GLU A 60 -1.85 8.82 -30.71
CA GLU A 60 -2.74 9.97 -30.84
C GLU A 60 -3.24 10.51 -29.49
N LEU A 61 -3.25 9.69 -28.43
CA LEU A 61 -3.64 10.12 -27.09
C LEU A 61 -2.57 10.99 -26.43
N GLU A 62 -1.30 10.80 -26.77
CA GLU A 62 -0.19 11.55 -26.16
C GLU A 62 -0.32 13.06 -26.44
N THR A 63 -0.64 13.42 -27.69
CA THR A 63 -0.89 14.83 -28.07
C THR A 63 -2.08 15.40 -27.30
N ARG A 64 -3.17 14.64 -27.20
CA ARG A 64 -4.37 15.08 -26.48
C ARG A 64 -4.11 15.23 -24.98
N VAL A 65 -3.30 14.36 -24.38
CA VAL A 65 -2.89 14.44 -22.97
C VAL A 65 -2.03 15.67 -22.74
N ALA A 66 -1.09 15.98 -23.64
CA ALA A 66 -0.29 17.19 -23.56
C ALA A 66 -1.14 18.46 -23.63
N ASP A 67 -2.12 18.51 -24.54
CA ASP A 67 -3.06 19.64 -24.66
C ASP A 67 -3.93 19.82 -23.41
N ILE A 68 -4.43 18.72 -22.84
CA ILE A 68 -5.21 18.75 -21.60
C ILE A 68 -4.34 19.22 -20.44
N ARG A 69 -3.11 18.69 -20.32
CA ARG A 69 -2.15 19.11 -19.29
C ARG A 69 -1.85 20.60 -19.40
N ALA A 70 -1.61 21.10 -20.62
CA ALA A 70 -1.44 22.52 -20.85
C ALA A 70 -2.68 23.29 -20.36
N LYS A 71 -3.90 22.92 -20.77
CA LYS A 71 -5.13 23.61 -20.31
C LYS A 71 -5.33 23.60 -18.80
N LEU A 72 -5.03 22.50 -18.13
CA LEU A 72 -5.21 22.36 -16.68
C LEU A 72 -4.17 23.14 -15.87
N TYR A 73 -2.95 23.29 -16.40
CA TYR A 73 -1.81 23.77 -15.63
C TYR A 73 -1.10 25.00 -16.21
N SER A 74 -1.52 25.55 -17.36
CA SER A 74 -0.88 26.72 -17.98
C SER A 74 -1.24 28.08 -17.35
N GLY A 75 -2.15 28.10 -16.37
CA GLY A 75 -2.68 29.35 -15.78
C GLY A 75 -2.63 29.44 -14.26
N THR A 76 -2.19 28.39 -13.55
CA THR A 76 -2.25 28.36 -12.09
C THR A 76 -0.92 27.87 -11.55
N THR A 77 -0.26 28.72 -10.76
CA THR A 77 0.89 28.38 -9.91
C THR A 77 0.73 26.97 -9.33
N SER A 78 1.63 26.08 -9.72
CA SER A 78 1.65 24.68 -9.34
C SER A 78 1.73 24.52 -7.81
N ALA A 79 0.57 24.31 -7.17
CA ALA A 79 0.51 23.94 -5.75
C ALA A 79 0.69 22.42 -5.53
N VAL A 80 1.24 21.69 -6.51
CA VAL A 80 1.54 20.26 -6.42
C VAL A 80 2.97 19.99 -6.89
N VAL A 81 3.92 20.62 -6.22
CA VAL A 81 5.27 20.07 -6.03
C VAL A 81 5.62 20.32 -4.57
N LYS A 82 5.30 19.37 -3.70
CA LYS A 82 6.05 19.19 -2.45
C LYS A 82 6.79 17.87 -2.60
N GLN A 83 8.12 18.00 -2.59
CA GLN A 83 9.11 16.93 -2.58
C GLN A 83 8.91 15.99 -1.39
#